data_AF-A0A7G8FXX8-F1
#
_entry.id   AF-A0A7G8FXX8-F1
#
_cell.length_a   1.000
_cell.length_b   1.000
_cell.length_c   1.000
_cell.angle_alpha   90.00
_cell.angle_beta   90.00
_cell.angle_gamma   90.00
#
_symmetry.space_group_name_H-M   'P 1'
#
loop_
_entity.id
_entity.type
_entity.pdbx_description
1 polymer ?
#
loop_
_entity_poly.entity_id
_entity_poly.type
_entity_poly.pdbx_seq_one_letter_code
_entity_poly.pdbx_strand_id
1 'polypeptide(L)'
;MTLLQAYLNKPSTRRVLNRKAGEQGFSLIELVVVIAVLAVLIVIALPNFQGVTDDAAVSSGKKYLVDGYTECNIARTRGLATGASGGPSITPPTINGGTFSTTSAIPCPIAAGTTLTYTPALTSIPTFTIDLYSGAKTCVVAGRGTGYNCNATTLKW
;
A
#
# COMPACT_ATOMS: atom_id res chain seq x y z
N MET A 1 30.66 -65.60 37.24
CA MET A 1 31.14 -64.26 36.87
C MET A 1 30.34 -63.69 35.69
N THR A 2 29.10 -63.22 35.86
CA THR A 2 28.33 -62.71 34.69
C THR A 2 27.29 -61.62 34.97
N LEU A 3 27.11 -61.15 36.22
CA LEU A 3 26.11 -60.10 36.52
C LEU A 3 26.39 -58.80 35.76
N LEU A 4 27.67 -58.46 35.60
CA LEU A 4 28.12 -57.28 34.85
C LEU A 4 27.81 -57.44 33.35
N GLN A 5 28.03 -58.64 32.78
CA GLN A 5 27.69 -58.95 31.39
C GLN A 5 26.18 -58.85 31.14
N ALA A 6 25.36 -59.32 32.09
CA ALA A 6 23.90 -59.26 32.02
C ALA A 6 23.38 -57.81 32.11
N TYR A 7 24.03 -56.98 32.93
CA TYR A 7 23.69 -55.56 33.06
C TYR A 7 24.05 -54.74 31.81
N LEU A 8 25.19 -55.05 31.18
CA LEU A 8 25.63 -54.40 29.94
C LEU A 8 24.79 -54.81 28.72
N ASN A 9 24.25 -56.04 28.68
CA ASN A 9 23.44 -56.51 27.56
C ASN A 9 21.96 -56.08 27.62
N LYS A 10 21.57 -55.33 28.67
CA LYS A 10 20.21 -54.81 28.81
C LYS A 10 19.95 -53.70 27.78
N PRO A 11 18.83 -53.74 27.02
CA PRO A 11 18.58 -52.82 25.92
C PRO A 11 18.46 -51.35 26.34
N SER A 12 18.02 -51.09 27.58
CA SER A 12 17.99 -49.74 28.17
C SER A 12 19.40 -49.16 28.37
N THR A 13 20.34 -49.98 28.83
CA THR A 13 21.72 -49.59 29.11
C THR A 13 22.48 -49.34 27.81
N ARG A 14 22.21 -50.15 26.77
CA ARG A 14 22.76 -49.94 25.42
C ARG A 14 22.36 -48.60 24.82
N ARG A 15 21.13 -48.10 25.02
CA ARG A 15 20.72 -46.80 24.45
C ARG A 15 21.48 -45.62 25.06
N VAL A 16 21.73 -45.67 26.37
CA VAL A 16 22.50 -44.64 27.09
C VAL A 16 23.97 -44.67 26.65
N LEU A 17 24.55 -45.87 26.50
CA LEU A 17 25.93 -46.05 26.03
C LEU A 17 26.10 -45.80 24.52
N ASN A 18 25.03 -45.96 23.73
CA ASN A 18 25.02 -45.76 22.27
C ASN A 18 24.46 -44.39 21.87
N ARG A 19 24.34 -43.46 22.83
CA ARG A 19 24.10 -42.05 22.50
C ARG A 19 25.31 -41.59 21.70
N LYS A 20 25.13 -41.40 20.37
CA LYS A 20 26.20 -40.96 19.48
C LYS A 20 26.80 -39.69 20.07
N ALA A 21 28.11 -39.70 20.29
CA ALA A 21 28.88 -38.49 20.59
C ALA A 21 28.78 -37.57 19.35
N GLY A 22 27.74 -36.74 19.29
CA GLY A 22 27.44 -35.94 18.10
C GLY A 22 26.03 -35.34 18.05
N GLU A 23 25.08 -35.80 18.85
CA GLU A 23 23.80 -35.08 19.04
C GLU A 23 24.00 -33.92 20.02
N GLN A 24 24.68 -32.87 19.54
CA GLN A 24 24.84 -31.60 20.22
C GLN A 24 23.54 -30.81 20.06
N GLY A 25 22.83 -30.59 21.18
CA GLY A 25 21.68 -29.70 21.19
C GLY A 25 22.11 -28.24 20.96
N PHE A 26 21.19 -27.43 20.45
CA PHE A 26 21.39 -26.00 20.22
C PHE A 26 21.86 -25.32 21.51
N SER A 27 22.99 -24.65 21.47
CA SER A 27 23.54 -23.97 22.64
C SER A 27 22.73 -22.73 22.97
N LEU A 28 22.57 -22.43 24.26
CA LEU A 28 21.88 -21.21 24.69
C LEU A 28 22.59 -19.96 24.14
N ILE A 29 23.92 -20.00 24.01
CA ILE A 29 24.69 -18.89 23.41
C ILE A 29 24.45 -18.76 21.90
N GLU A 30 24.20 -19.85 21.18
CA GLU A 30 23.88 -19.80 19.75
C GLU A 30 22.56 -19.07 19.54
N LEU A 31 21.57 -19.32 20.39
CA LEU A 31 20.31 -18.58 20.35
C LEU A 31 20.53 -17.08 20.57
N VAL A 32 21.32 -16.73 21.59
CA VAL A 32 21.58 -15.33 21.97
C VAL A 32 22.31 -14.57 20.86
N VAL A 33 23.31 -15.18 20.23
CA VAL A 33 24.04 -14.55 19.11
C VAL A 33 23.12 -14.38 17.90
N VAL A 34 22.27 -15.37 17.60
CA VAL A 34 21.34 -15.28 16.46
C VAL A 34 20.33 -14.15 16.65
N ILE A 35 19.71 -14.01 17.83
CA ILE A 35 18.77 -12.91 18.08
C ILE A 35 19.48 -11.55 18.08
N ALA A 36 20.74 -11.49 18.54
CA ALA A 36 21.52 -10.26 18.50
C ALA A 36 21.81 -9.80 17.07
N VAL A 37 22.17 -10.73 16.18
CA VAL A 37 22.38 -10.42 14.74
C VAL A 37 21.05 -10.04 14.08
N LEU A 38 19.96 -10.76 14.35
CA LEU A 38 18.63 -10.42 13.81
C LEU A 38 18.16 -9.03 14.22
N ALA A 39 18.43 -8.60 15.46
CA ALA A 39 18.08 -7.27 15.92
C ALA A 39 18.76 -6.17 15.10
N VAL A 40 20.04 -6.33 14.77
CA VAL A 40 20.79 -5.37 13.93
C VAL A 40 20.23 -5.32 12.50
N LEU A 41 19.92 -6.48 11.92
CA LEU A 41 19.39 -6.56 10.56
C LEU A 41 18.01 -5.91 10.42
N ILE A 42 17.13 -6.09 11.40
CA ILE A 42 15.76 -5.52 11.42
C ILE A 42 15.82 -3.99 11.39
N VAL A 43 16.70 -3.38 12.20
CA VAL A 43 16.83 -1.90 12.27
C VAL A 43 17.21 -1.31 10.91
N ILE A 44 18.08 -1.96 10.15
CA ILE A 44 18.52 -1.48 8.83
C ILE A 44 17.47 -1.75 7.75
N ALA A 45 16.70 -2.85 7.87
CA ALA A 45 15.78 -3.30 6.84
C ALA A 45 14.41 -2.59 6.84
N LEU A 46 13.97 -2.02 7.96
CA LEU A 46 12.61 -1.45 8.12
C LEU A 46 12.37 0.04 7.83
N PRO A 47 13.33 0.90 7.43
CA PRO A 47 13.11 2.34 7.58
C PRO A 47 12.04 2.98 6.68
N ASN A 48 11.53 2.33 5.62
CA ASN A 48 10.85 3.08 4.54
C ASN A 48 9.53 2.50 3.99
N PHE A 49 8.70 1.84 4.80
CA PHE A 49 7.41 1.33 4.29
C PHE A 49 6.31 2.39 4.16
N GLN A 50 6.35 3.47 4.95
CA GLN A 50 5.26 4.46 5.00
C GLN A 50 5.15 5.32 3.73
N GLY A 51 6.27 5.78 3.17
CA GLY A 51 6.24 6.63 1.97
C GLY A 51 5.68 5.92 0.73
N VAL A 52 5.89 4.60 0.62
CA VAL A 52 5.44 3.81 -0.53
C VAL A 52 3.91 3.69 -0.56
N THR A 53 3.27 3.55 0.60
CA THR A 53 1.81 3.47 0.67
C THR A 53 1.14 4.78 0.29
N ASP A 54 1.75 5.91 0.68
CA ASP A 54 1.23 7.24 0.35
C ASP A 54 1.38 7.53 -1.14
N ASP A 55 2.53 7.20 -1.73
CA ASP A 55 2.77 7.35 -3.16
C ASP A 55 1.82 6.47 -4.00
N ALA A 56 1.56 5.25 -3.53
CA ALA A 56 0.58 4.35 -4.15
C ALA A 56 -0.85 4.89 -4.05
N ALA A 57 -1.23 5.47 -2.91
CA ALA A 57 -2.54 6.09 -2.72
C ALA A 57 -2.73 7.29 -3.66
N VAL A 58 -1.73 8.15 -3.77
CA VAL A 58 -1.72 9.30 -4.69
C VAL A 58 -1.82 8.88 -6.15
N SER A 59 -1.02 7.89 -6.56
CA SER A 59 -1.08 7.35 -7.92
C SER A 59 -2.46 6.77 -8.25
N SER A 60 -3.04 6.02 -7.32
CA SER A 60 -4.38 5.43 -7.48
C SER A 60 -5.47 6.50 -7.54
N GLY A 61 -5.41 7.51 -6.66
CA GLY A 61 -6.32 8.64 -6.66
C GLY A 61 -6.28 9.40 -7.98
N LYS A 62 -5.09 9.78 -8.46
CA LYS A 62 -4.89 10.45 -9.76
C LYS A 62 -5.40 9.64 -10.94
N LYS A 63 -5.12 8.34 -10.95
CA LYS A 63 -5.61 7.43 -11.99
C LYS A 63 -7.13 7.48 -12.05
N TYR A 64 -7.79 7.35 -10.90
CA TYR A 64 -9.25 7.40 -10.84
C TYR A 64 -9.82 8.74 -11.33
N LEU A 65 -9.17 9.87 -11.03
CA LEU A 65 -9.58 11.18 -11.56
C LEU A 65 -9.61 11.17 -13.10
N VAL A 66 -8.55 10.67 -13.72
CA VAL A 66 -8.44 10.60 -15.19
C VAL A 66 -9.42 9.59 -15.79
N ASP A 67 -9.60 8.44 -15.14
CA ASP A 67 -10.55 7.40 -15.55
C ASP A 67 -11.99 7.97 -15.49
N GLY A 68 -12.34 8.68 -14.43
CA GLY A 68 -13.66 9.32 -14.29
C GLY A 68 -13.95 10.35 -15.38
N TYR A 69 -12.97 11.18 -15.75
CA TYR A 69 -13.10 12.07 -16.91
C TYR A 69 -13.31 11.27 -18.21
N THR A 70 -12.54 10.20 -18.41
CA THR A 70 -12.59 9.38 -19.62
C THR A 70 -13.96 8.69 -19.77
N GLU A 71 -14.50 8.14 -18.68
CA GLU A 71 -15.84 7.55 -18.64
C GLU A 71 -16.91 8.59 -18.99
N CYS A 72 -16.83 9.79 -18.43
CA CYS A 72 -17.75 10.87 -18.74
C CYS A 72 -17.59 11.42 -20.16
N ASN A 73 -16.38 11.40 -20.72
CA ASN A 73 -16.15 11.76 -22.12
C ASN A 73 -16.77 10.74 -23.09
N ILE A 74 -16.67 9.44 -22.78
CA ILE A 74 -17.31 8.37 -23.55
C ILE A 74 -18.84 8.52 -23.48
N ALA A 75 -19.40 8.73 -22.29
CA ALA A 75 -20.82 8.97 -22.10
C ALA A 75 -21.35 10.15 -22.93
N ARG A 76 -20.58 11.25 -22.97
CA ARG A 76 -20.93 12.43 -23.76
C ARG A 76 -20.87 12.18 -25.25
N THR A 77 -19.84 11.47 -25.72
CA THR A 77 -19.71 11.09 -27.13
C THR A 77 -20.84 10.18 -27.58
N ARG A 78 -21.39 9.36 -26.67
CA ARG A 78 -22.57 8.51 -26.91
C ARG A 78 -23.91 9.24 -26.78
N GLY A 79 -23.92 10.53 -26.43
CA GLY A 79 -25.15 11.29 -26.18
C GLY A 79 -25.90 10.88 -24.91
N LEU A 80 -25.25 10.18 -23.99
CA LEU A 80 -25.85 9.67 -22.74
C LEU A 80 -25.64 10.61 -21.56
N ALA A 81 -24.69 11.55 -21.62
CA ALA A 81 -24.45 12.50 -20.55
C ALA A 81 -25.61 13.50 -20.43
N THR A 82 -26.28 13.54 -19.27
CA THR A 82 -27.43 14.40 -19.02
C THR A 82 -27.16 15.50 -18.00
N GLY A 83 -26.02 15.47 -17.30
CA GLY A 83 -25.72 16.43 -16.22
C GLY A 83 -26.63 16.34 -14.99
N ALA A 84 -27.54 15.36 -14.95
CA ALA A 84 -28.54 15.17 -13.89
C ALA A 84 -28.60 13.70 -13.44
N SER A 85 -29.27 13.45 -12.32
CA SER A 85 -29.58 12.10 -11.83
C SER A 85 -30.46 11.37 -12.86
N GLY A 86 -29.88 10.38 -13.54
CA GLY A 86 -30.53 9.61 -14.60
C GLY A 86 -29.63 9.30 -15.80
N GLY A 87 -28.51 10.01 -15.93
CA GLY A 87 -27.44 9.67 -16.87
C GLY A 87 -26.36 8.77 -16.26
N PRO A 88 -25.35 8.36 -17.05
CA PRO A 88 -24.19 7.66 -16.53
C PRO A 88 -23.47 8.54 -15.51
N SER A 89 -23.02 7.89 -14.45
CA SER A 89 -22.39 8.53 -13.30
C SER A 89 -21.16 7.77 -12.88
N ILE A 90 -20.20 8.48 -12.33
CA ILE A 90 -18.99 7.91 -11.75
C ILE A 90 -19.08 7.95 -10.23
N THR A 91 -18.73 6.85 -9.58
CA THR A 91 -18.78 6.72 -8.12
C THR A 91 -17.37 6.55 -7.59
N PRO A 92 -16.81 7.57 -6.90
CA PRO A 92 -15.45 7.50 -6.41
C PRO A 92 -15.23 6.33 -5.44
N PRO A 93 -14.16 5.53 -5.62
CA PRO A 93 -13.86 4.43 -4.72
C PRO A 93 -13.31 4.96 -3.40
N THR A 94 -13.36 4.12 -2.37
CA THR A 94 -12.61 4.39 -1.13
C THR A 94 -11.17 3.92 -1.33
N ILE A 95 -10.21 4.82 -1.11
CA ILE A 95 -8.77 4.53 -1.19
C ILE A 95 -8.18 4.72 0.21
N ASN A 96 -7.44 3.73 0.71
CA ASN A 96 -6.73 3.88 1.97
C ASN A 96 -5.54 4.86 1.77
N GLY A 97 -5.45 5.93 2.57
CA GLY A 97 -4.45 6.98 2.41
C GLY A 97 -4.93 8.26 1.71
N GLY A 98 -6.24 8.41 1.44
CA GLY A 98 -6.81 9.68 0.99
C GLY A 98 -8.33 9.63 0.81
N THR A 99 -8.94 10.75 0.44
CA THR A 99 -10.39 10.88 0.27
C THR A 99 -10.72 11.62 -1.01
N PHE A 100 -11.87 11.29 -1.61
CA PHE A 100 -12.43 12.08 -2.69
C PHE A 100 -13.40 13.14 -2.14
N SER A 101 -13.65 14.21 -2.90
CA SER A 101 -14.58 15.28 -2.52
C SER A 101 -16.02 14.80 -2.26
N THR A 102 -16.37 13.62 -2.77
CA THR A 102 -17.63 12.94 -2.50
C THR A 102 -17.45 11.43 -2.67
N THR A 103 -18.25 10.65 -1.95
CA THR A 103 -18.39 9.19 -2.13
C THR A 103 -19.69 8.82 -2.85
N SER A 104 -20.52 9.81 -3.16
CA SER A 104 -21.76 9.63 -3.90
C SER A 104 -21.52 9.64 -5.41
N ALA A 105 -22.43 9.03 -6.16
CA ALA A 105 -22.39 9.04 -7.62
C ALA A 105 -22.44 10.48 -8.16
N ILE A 106 -21.52 10.80 -9.06
CA ILE A 106 -21.43 12.09 -9.74
C ILE A 106 -21.93 11.89 -11.16
N PRO A 107 -23.04 12.53 -11.58
CA PRO A 107 -23.50 12.44 -12.95
C PRO A 107 -22.48 13.07 -13.89
N CYS A 108 -22.28 12.45 -15.05
CA CYS A 108 -21.35 12.99 -16.04
C CYS A 108 -21.84 14.34 -16.57
N PRO A 109 -21.04 15.41 -16.41
CA PRO A 109 -21.47 16.78 -16.70
C PRO A 109 -21.55 17.05 -18.21
N ILE A 110 -22.43 17.98 -18.58
CA ILE A 110 -22.60 18.48 -19.96
C ILE A 110 -21.98 19.86 -20.19
N ALA A 111 -21.39 20.44 -19.15
CA ALA A 111 -20.64 21.70 -19.20
C ALA A 111 -19.51 21.67 -18.16
N ALA A 112 -18.53 22.58 -18.30
CA ALA A 112 -17.45 22.75 -17.32
C ALA A 112 -17.98 23.21 -15.96
N GLY A 113 -17.23 22.93 -14.89
CA GLY A 113 -17.51 23.35 -13.52
C GLY A 113 -17.74 22.20 -12.54
N THR A 114 -18.00 20.98 -13.01
CA THR A 114 -18.11 19.80 -12.13
C THR A 114 -16.73 19.17 -11.94
N THR A 115 -16.18 19.34 -10.75
CA THR A 115 -14.85 18.85 -10.40
C THR A 115 -14.89 17.67 -9.43
N LEU A 116 -13.98 16.72 -9.62
CA LEU A 116 -13.67 15.69 -8.64
C LEU A 116 -12.28 15.96 -8.07
N THR A 117 -12.18 15.98 -6.74
CA THR A 117 -10.92 16.23 -6.03
C THR A 117 -10.51 14.98 -5.26
N TYR A 118 -9.24 14.62 -5.32
CA TYR A 118 -8.59 13.66 -4.43
C TYR A 118 -7.65 14.39 -3.47
N THR A 119 -7.86 14.16 -2.19
CA THR A 119 -7.11 14.73 -1.07
C THR A 119 -6.39 13.60 -0.34
N PRO A 120 -5.06 13.51 -0.45
CA PRO A 120 -4.25 12.56 0.32
C PRO A 120 -4.41 12.78 1.84
N ALA A 121 -4.19 11.74 2.64
CA ALA A 121 -4.31 11.82 4.11
C ALA A 121 -3.21 12.69 4.75
N LEU A 122 -2.03 12.75 4.13
CA LEU A 122 -0.94 13.61 4.57
C LEU A 122 -1.05 15.01 3.98
N THR A 123 -1.02 16.00 4.86
CA THR A 123 -1.08 17.43 4.51
C THR A 123 0.19 17.95 3.84
N SER A 124 1.26 17.16 3.81
CA SER A 124 2.51 17.47 3.10
C SER A 124 2.50 17.05 1.62
N ILE A 125 1.42 16.42 1.16
CA ILE A 125 1.20 15.99 -0.23
C ILE A 125 0.14 16.93 -0.84
N PRO A 126 0.35 17.40 -2.09
CA PRO A 126 -0.63 18.25 -2.76
C PRO A 126 -1.96 17.53 -3.01
N THR A 127 -3.04 18.30 -3.11
CA THR A 127 -4.35 17.78 -3.54
C THR A 127 -4.49 17.87 -5.05
N PHE A 128 -5.25 16.96 -5.64
CA PHE A 128 -5.40 16.84 -7.09
C PHE A 128 -6.86 16.93 -7.49
N THR A 129 -7.16 17.77 -8.47
CA THR A 129 -8.50 18.02 -8.95
C THR A 129 -8.55 17.85 -10.46
N ILE A 130 -9.65 17.28 -10.96
CA ILE A 130 -9.97 17.25 -12.38
C ILE A 130 -11.37 17.82 -12.61
N ASP A 131 -11.52 18.61 -13.67
CA ASP A 131 -12.83 18.97 -14.20
C ASP A 131 -13.32 17.85 -15.15
N LEU A 132 -14.45 17.24 -14.81
CA LEU A 132 -14.99 16.06 -15.47
C LEU A 132 -15.57 16.33 -16.87
N TYR A 133 -15.66 17.61 -17.28
CA TYR A 133 -16.11 18.01 -18.60
C TYR A 133 -14.96 18.41 -19.51
N SER A 134 -14.08 19.30 -19.03
CA SER A 134 -12.97 19.89 -19.79
C SER A 134 -11.67 19.09 -19.69
N GLY A 135 -11.56 18.19 -18.71
CA GLY A 135 -10.32 17.45 -18.45
C GLY A 135 -9.22 18.31 -17.84
N ALA A 136 -9.53 19.52 -17.39
CA ALA A 136 -8.55 20.41 -16.77
C ALA A 136 -8.04 19.80 -15.46
N LYS A 137 -6.73 19.53 -15.42
CA LYS A 137 -6.03 18.98 -14.25
C LYS A 137 -5.44 20.13 -13.45
N THR A 138 -5.85 20.27 -12.20
CA THR A 138 -5.35 21.29 -11.29
C THR A 138 -4.94 20.69 -9.95
N CYS A 139 -3.96 21.26 -9.29
CA CYS A 139 -3.52 20.81 -7.98
C CYS A 139 -3.35 22.00 -7.03
N VAL A 140 -3.54 21.74 -5.73
CA VAL A 140 -3.17 22.68 -4.68
C VAL A 140 -1.87 22.21 -4.08
N VAL A 141 -0.84 23.05 -4.18
CA VAL A 141 0.50 22.73 -3.70
C VAL A 141 0.46 22.61 -2.18
N ALA A 142 0.98 21.50 -1.66
CA ALA A 142 1.28 21.34 -0.24
C ALA A 142 2.60 20.58 -0.11
N GLY A 143 3.42 20.95 0.87
CA GLY A 143 4.72 20.33 1.17
C GLY A 143 5.56 20.00 -0.07
N ARG A 144 5.69 18.71 -0.37
CA ARG A 144 6.52 18.14 -1.46
C ARG A 144 5.85 18.20 -2.84
N GLY A 145 5.31 19.35 -3.23
CA GLY A 145 4.56 19.49 -4.51
C GLY A 145 5.30 18.99 -5.76
N THR A 146 6.60 19.26 -5.87
CA THR A 146 7.44 18.86 -7.00
C THR A 146 7.63 17.34 -7.12
N GLY A 147 7.61 16.61 -5.99
CA GLY A 147 7.72 15.14 -5.99
C GLY A 147 6.49 14.44 -6.58
N TYR A 148 5.35 15.14 -6.65
CA TYR A 148 4.10 14.60 -7.16
C TYR A 148 3.64 15.29 -8.46
N ASN A 149 4.56 15.87 -9.23
CA ASN A 149 4.28 16.59 -10.49
C ASN A 149 3.29 17.75 -10.36
N CYS A 150 3.03 18.26 -9.14
CA CYS A 150 2.21 19.46 -8.98
C CYS A 150 3.09 20.70 -9.17
N ASN A 151 2.88 21.43 -10.26
CA ASN A 151 3.61 22.64 -10.56
C ASN A 151 3.10 23.81 -9.70
N ALA A 152 4.00 24.44 -8.94
CA ALA A 152 3.62 25.49 -8.00
C ALA A 152 3.25 26.83 -8.63
N THR A 153 3.60 27.05 -9.90
CA THR A 153 3.33 28.28 -10.63
C THR A 153 2.08 28.15 -11.50
N THR A 154 1.93 27.02 -12.20
CA THR A 154 0.78 26.79 -13.09
C THR A 154 -0.39 26.11 -12.38
N LEU A 155 -0.17 25.56 -11.19
CA LEU A 155 -1.14 24.77 -10.41
C LEU A 155 -1.70 23.58 -11.20
N LYS A 156 -0.88 23.00 -12.09
CA LYS A 156 -1.22 21.85 -12.94
C LYS A 156 -0.37 20.63 -12.56
N TRP A 157 -0.90 19.44 -12.85
CA TRP A 157 -0.26 18.15 -12.61
C TRP A 157 -0.49 17.15 -13.75
#